data_AF-A0A382G139-F1
#
_entry.id   AF-A0A382G139-F1
#
_cell.length_a   1.000
_cell.length_b   1.000
_cell.length_c   1.000
_cell.angle_alpha   90.00
_cell.angle_beta   90.00
_cell.angle_gamma   90.00
#
_symmetry.space_group_name_H-M   'P 1'
#
loop_
_entity.id
_entity.type
_entity.pdbx_description
1 polymer ?
#
loop_
_entity_poly.entity_id
_entity_poly.type
_entity_poly.pdbx_seq_one_letter_code
_entity_poly.pdbx_strand_id
1 'polypeptide(L)'
;MPLSVAVVGAGPAGFYATDALLSFCPDAQVSIIDQWPTPFGLVRFGVAPDHLNTKNVTRIFDKTLAKEGVSFAGNVTVGRDVSYHELRSIFDLVIISVGMGRARSLNIPGVDTKGVISATDFVGWYNAVPGVNDCGKLVSGAKSAVVIGNGNVALDIARLLAKTESELAQTDIDPHAGQSLAMSKIQDIYVIGRRGPVEANFSFPELSELGDLERAEPVVDKGLFPADIKEVAEPMRKKKERNLRILESFSQLETGRKSVRVHLLFCASPLQIVGRKQVIGIDMMQNEVVGGQAKPTGR
;
A
#
# COMPACT_ATOMS: atom_id res chain seq x y z
N MET A 1 23.15 31.90 -17.82
CA MET A 1 23.38 30.55 -17.25
C MET A 1 22.10 29.75 -17.46
N PRO A 2 22.17 28.45 -17.76
CA PRO A 2 20.98 27.60 -17.84
C PRO A 2 20.24 27.60 -16.49
N LEU A 3 18.92 27.45 -16.52
CA LEU A 3 18.09 27.36 -15.32
C LEU A 3 18.52 26.14 -14.49
N SER A 4 18.89 26.36 -13.22
CA SER A 4 19.29 25.29 -12.29
C SER A 4 18.15 24.91 -11.36
N VAL A 5 17.82 23.62 -11.29
CA VAL A 5 16.67 23.12 -10.53
C VAL A 5 17.04 21.93 -9.65
N ALA A 6 16.72 22.04 -8.36
CA ALA A 6 16.75 20.89 -7.44
C ALA A 6 15.36 20.25 -7.37
N VAL A 7 15.29 18.93 -7.53
CA VAL A 7 14.06 18.14 -7.33
C VAL A 7 14.26 17.23 -6.14
N VAL A 8 13.58 17.51 -5.03
CA VAL A 8 13.73 16.78 -3.77
C VAL A 8 12.73 15.64 -3.70
N GLY A 9 13.20 14.43 -3.98
CA GLY A 9 12.45 13.17 -4.02
C GLY A 9 12.38 12.59 -5.44
N ALA A 10 13.05 11.46 -5.64
CA ALA A 10 13.12 10.69 -6.89
C ALA A 10 11.96 9.70 -7.05
N GLY A 11 10.76 10.04 -6.56
CA GLY A 11 9.53 9.30 -6.85
C GLY A 11 8.90 9.72 -8.17
N PRO A 12 7.74 9.14 -8.54
CA PRO A 12 7.01 9.52 -9.76
C PRO A 12 6.77 11.03 -9.90
N ALA A 13 6.39 11.70 -8.80
CA ALA A 13 6.15 13.14 -8.82
C ALA A 13 7.40 13.93 -9.24
N GLY A 14 8.59 13.56 -8.72
CA GLY A 14 9.85 14.22 -9.07
C GLY A 14 10.25 13.96 -10.53
N PHE A 15 10.08 12.72 -11.00
CA PHE A 15 10.36 12.38 -12.39
C PHE A 15 9.43 13.04 -13.39
N TYR A 16 8.11 13.04 -13.13
CA TYR A 16 7.15 13.73 -14.00
C TYR A 16 7.36 15.25 -13.98
N ALA A 17 7.71 15.84 -12.83
CA ALA A 17 8.06 17.25 -12.76
C ALA A 17 9.32 17.57 -13.57
N THR A 18 10.34 16.70 -13.50
CA THR A 18 11.57 16.83 -14.28
C THR A 18 11.30 16.71 -15.79
N ASP A 19 10.53 15.72 -16.21
CA ASP A 19 10.20 15.51 -17.62
C ASP A 19 9.38 16.67 -18.20
N ALA A 20 8.40 17.16 -17.43
CA ALA A 20 7.60 18.32 -17.80
C ALA A 20 8.48 19.59 -17.90
N LEU A 21 9.34 19.83 -16.91
CA LEU A 21 10.27 20.96 -16.90
C LEU A 21 11.17 20.97 -18.14
N LEU A 22 11.80 19.83 -18.47
CA LEU A 22 12.70 19.72 -19.62
C LEU A 22 11.97 19.85 -20.97
N SER A 23 10.66 19.57 -21.00
CA SER A 23 9.84 19.80 -22.20
C SER A 23 9.62 21.30 -22.48
N PHE A 24 9.61 22.14 -21.44
CA PHE A 24 9.48 23.60 -21.57
C PHE A 24 10.82 24.33 -21.57
N CYS A 25 11.83 23.77 -20.91
CA CYS A 25 13.16 24.34 -20.76
C CYS A 25 14.23 23.26 -21.04
N PRO A 26 14.51 22.95 -22.32
CA PRO A 26 15.42 21.86 -22.70
C PRO A 26 16.84 22.00 -22.16
N ASP A 27 17.33 23.24 -21.97
CA ASP A 27 18.69 23.51 -21.50
C ASP A 27 18.81 23.53 -19.95
N ALA A 28 17.73 23.28 -19.22
CA ALA A 28 17.74 23.32 -17.76
C ALA A 28 18.64 22.23 -17.17
N GLN A 29 19.34 22.56 -16.09
CA GLN A 29 20.17 21.63 -15.32
C GLN A 29 19.38 21.17 -14.09
N VAL A 30 19.06 19.89 -14.02
CA VAL A 30 18.21 19.30 -12.98
C VAL A 30 19.00 18.33 -12.12
N SER A 31 19.06 18.59 -10.81
CA SER A 31 19.58 17.65 -9.82
C SER A 31 18.43 17.02 -9.04
N ILE A 32 18.18 15.73 -9.27
CA ILE A 32 17.22 14.94 -8.50
C ILE A 32 17.91 14.42 -7.25
N ILE A 33 17.45 14.85 -6.08
CA ILE A 33 18.04 14.54 -4.78
C ILE A 33 17.10 13.61 -4.03
N ASP A 34 17.58 12.47 -3.53
CA ASP A 34 16.77 11.54 -2.75
C ASP A 34 17.52 11.01 -1.52
N GLN A 35 16.76 10.76 -0.45
CA GLN A 35 17.29 10.16 0.78
C GLN A 35 17.74 8.73 0.57
N TRP A 36 17.16 8.02 -0.40
CA TRP A 36 17.50 6.64 -0.73
C TRP A 36 18.66 6.57 -1.72
N PRO A 37 19.49 5.51 -1.65
CA PRO A 37 20.57 5.31 -2.61
C PRO A 37 20.07 4.95 -4.02
N THR A 38 18.82 4.52 -4.14
CA THR A 38 18.19 4.14 -5.41
C THR A 38 16.97 5.02 -5.71
N PRO A 39 16.73 5.38 -6.98
CA PRO A 39 15.59 6.21 -7.37
C PRO A 39 14.28 5.41 -7.41
N PHE A 40 13.22 6.09 -7.89
CA PHE A 40 11.86 5.61 -8.19
C PHE A 40 10.89 5.58 -7.01
N GLY A 41 11.34 5.84 -5.79
CA GLY A 41 10.49 5.97 -4.61
C GLY A 41 9.53 4.79 -4.46
N LEU A 42 8.24 5.06 -4.29
CA LEU A 42 7.22 4.02 -4.09
C LEU A 42 7.00 3.10 -5.31
N VAL A 43 7.50 3.42 -6.51
CA VAL A 43 7.46 2.44 -7.61
C VAL A 43 8.37 1.24 -7.29
N ARG A 44 9.52 1.51 -6.66
CA ARG A 44 10.42 0.48 -6.15
C ARG A 44 9.96 -0.06 -4.79
N PHE A 45 9.65 0.86 -3.88
CA PHE A 45 9.52 0.56 -2.45
C PHE A 45 8.08 0.37 -1.97
N GLY A 46 7.08 0.68 -2.79
CA GLY A 46 5.66 0.64 -2.44
C GLY A 46 4.86 -0.37 -3.24
N VAL A 47 4.95 -0.31 -4.58
CA VAL A 47 4.24 -1.22 -5.49
C VAL A 47 4.57 -2.66 -5.12
N ALA A 48 3.53 -3.48 -4.99
CA ALA A 48 3.65 -4.88 -4.60
C ALA A 48 4.57 -5.65 -5.58
N PRO A 49 5.33 -6.64 -5.10
CA PRO A 49 6.31 -7.31 -5.93
C PRO A 49 5.70 -8.19 -7.03
N ASP A 50 4.43 -8.55 -6.88
CA ASP A 50 3.65 -9.25 -7.91
C ASP A 50 2.96 -8.30 -8.90
N HIS A 51 3.15 -6.98 -8.78
CA HIS A 51 2.65 -5.96 -9.70
C HIS A 51 3.76 -5.37 -10.58
N LEU A 52 4.59 -6.23 -11.17
CA LEU A 52 5.72 -5.84 -12.03
C LEU A 52 5.31 -4.94 -13.21
N ASN A 53 4.09 -5.10 -13.73
CA ASN A 53 3.57 -4.26 -14.81
C ASN A 53 3.47 -2.79 -14.40
N THR A 54 3.05 -2.52 -13.17
CA THR A 54 2.99 -1.15 -12.61
C THR A 54 4.41 -0.57 -12.47
N LYS A 55 5.41 -1.41 -12.19
CA LYS A 55 6.82 -1.01 -12.09
C LYS A 55 7.43 -0.62 -13.45
N ASN A 56 6.84 -1.01 -14.59
CA ASN A 56 7.35 -0.65 -15.92
C ASN A 56 7.44 0.85 -16.19
N VAL A 57 6.75 1.69 -15.41
CA VAL A 57 6.88 3.15 -15.48
C VAL A 57 8.33 3.63 -15.24
N THR A 58 9.16 2.85 -14.54
CA THR A 58 10.59 3.17 -14.37
C THR A 58 11.33 3.32 -15.69
N ARG A 59 10.90 2.65 -16.77
CA ARG A 59 11.51 2.82 -18.10
C ARG A 59 11.38 4.26 -18.64
N ILE A 60 10.34 4.99 -18.24
CA ILE A 60 10.18 6.41 -18.57
C ILE A 60 11.13 7.26 -17.71
N PHE A 61 11.30 6.87 -16.44
CA PHE A 61 12.19 7.55 -15.51
C PHE A 61 13.67 7.35 -15.88
N ASP A 62 14.05 6.15 -16.32
CA ASP A 62 15.38 5.85 -16.87
C ASP A 62 15.70 6.75 -18.08
N LYS A 63 14.74 6.91 -19.00
CA LYS A 63 14.88 7.84 -20.13
C LYS A 63 15.05 9.29 -19.68
N THR A 64 14.41 9.66 -18.57
CA THR A 64 14.55 11.01 -17.98
C THR A 64 15.93 11.19 -17.36
N LEU A 65 16.43 10.21 -16.61
CA LEU A 65 17.78 10.22 -16.04
C LEU A 65 18.88 10.25 -17.09
N ALA A 66 18.63 9.66 -18.26
CA ALA A 66 19.59 9.61 -19.36
C ALA A 66 19.66 10.92 -20.19
N LYS A 67 18.80 11.91 -19.91
CA LYS A 67 18.84 13.20 -20.62
C LYS A 67 20.06 14.01 -20.17
N GLU A 68 20.65 14.73 -21.12
CA GLU A 68 21.71 15.70 -20.81
C GLU A 68 21.17 16.76 -19.84
N GLY A 69 22.00 17.17 -18.87
CA GLY A 69 21.62 18.11 -17.83
C GLY A 69 20.83 17.52 -16.66
N VAL A 70 20.55 16.21 -16.65
CA VAL A 70 19.92 15.54 -15.50
C VAL A 70 20.96 14.77 -14.70
N SER A 71 21.00 14.99 -13.38
CA SER A 71 21.83 14.24 -12.44
C SER A 71 21.00 13.70 -11.28
N PHE A 72 21.45 12.57 -10.71
CA PHE A 72 20.85 11.96 -9.53
C PHE A 72 21.85 11.94 -8.38
N ALA A 73 21.41 12.44 -7.22
CA ALA A 73 22.14 12.42 -5.97
C ALA A 73 21.32 11.66 -4.92
N GLY A 74 21.53 10.34 -4.84
CA GLY A 74 20.96 9.48 -3.82
C GLY A 74 21.72 9.57 -2.50
N ASN A 75 21.15 9.01 -1.44
CA ASN A 75 21.70 9.02 -0.07
C ASN A 75 21.91 10.43 0.50
N VAL A 76 21.09 11.40 0.08
CA VAL A 76 21.11 12.79 0.56
C VAL A 76 19.74 13.14 1.14
N THR A 77 19.68 13.27 2.46
CA THR A 77 18.46 13.61 3.19
C THR A 77 18.36 15.12 3.36
N VAL A 78 17.48 15.75 2.58
CA VAL A 78 17.17 17.18 2.74
C VAL A 78 16.49 17.42 4.09
N GLY A 79 17.01 18.37 4.86
CA GLY A 79 16.67 18.64 6.26
C GLY A 79 17.63 18.02 7.28
N ARG A 80 18.52 17.10 6.86
CA ARG A 80 19.58 16.51 7.71
C ARG A 80 20.97 16.78 7.14
N ASP A 81 21.20 16.38 5.89
CA ASP A 81 22.52 16.47 5.24
C ASP A 81 22.70 17.80 4.50
N VAL A 82 21.60 18.35 3.98
CA VAL A 82 21.53 19.69 3.38
C VAL A 82 20.19 20.34 3.76
N SER A 83 20.19 21.60 4.14
CA SER A 83 18.97 22.33 4.48
C SER A 83 18.22 22.82 3.24
N TYR A 84 16.93 23.06 3.39
CA TYR A 84 16.13 23.72 2.35
C TYR A 84 16.66 25.11 1.98
N HIS A 85 17.20 25.85 2.96
CA HIS A 85 17.76 27.19 2.74
C HIS A 85 19.03 27.14 1.91
N GLU A 86 19.91 26.16 2.13
CA GLU A 86 21.10 25.94 1.30
C GLU A 86 20.69 25.61 -0.13
N LEU A 87 19.73 24.70 -0.34
CA LEU A 87 19.23 24.40 -1.69
C LEU A 87 18.67 25.65 -2.39
N ARG A 88 17.88 26.49 -1.69
CA ARG A 88 17.39 27.75 -2.25
C ARG A 88 18.47 28.79 -2.55
N SER A 89 19.64 28.69 -1.93
CA SER A 89 20.77 29.59 -2.19
C SER A 89 21.63 29.15 -3.38
N ILE A 90 21.56 27.86 -3.75
CA ILE A 90 22.37 27.25 -4.81
C ILE A 90 21.58 27.15 -6.12
N PHE A 91 20.29 26.81 -6.04
CA PHE A 91 19.44 26.56 -7.21
C PHE A 91 18.46 27.70 -7.46
N ASP A 92 18.17 27.97 -8.73
CA ASP A 92 17.14 28.94 -9.13
C ASP A 92 15.74 28.50 -8.69
N LEU A 93 15.47 27.19 -8.75
CA LEU A 93 14.20 26.57 -8.34
C LEU A 93 14.41 25.31 -7.50
N VAL A 94 13.51 25.10 -6.54
CA VAL A 94 13.45 23.87 -5.74
C VAL A 94 12.04 23.29 -5.82
N ILE A 95 11.93 22.08 -6.36
CA ILE A 95 10.68 21.31 -6.46
C ILE A 95 10.67 20.29 -5.32
N ILE A 96 9.63 20.30 -4.49
CA ILE A 96 9.47 19.35 -3.38
C ILE A 96 8.52 18.24 -3.80
N SER A 97 9.04 17.01 -3.89
CA SER A 97 8.35 15.80 -4.33
C SER A 97 8.58 14.60 -3.40
N VAL A 98 8.74 14.85 -2.10
CA VAL A 98 9.10 13.85 -1.07
C VAL A 98 8.01 12.83 -0.73
N GLY A 99 6.79 13.01 -1.24
CA GLY A 99 5.66 12.11 -0.96
C GLY A 99 5.20 12.15 0.50
N MET A 100 4.59 11.05 0.97
CA MET A 100 4.18 10.87 2.37
C MET A 100 4.99 9.75 3.02
N GLY A 101 5.92 10.12 3.89
CA GLY A 101 6.80 9.15 4.57
C GLY A 101 6.28 8.60 5.90
N ARG A 102 5.24 9.20 6.51
CA ARG A 102 4.73 8.78 7.82
C ARG A 102 3.43 7.99 7.71
N ALA A 103 3.42 6.81 8.30
CA ALA A 103 2.20 6.04 8.48
C ALA A 103 1.21 6.77 9.40
N ARG A 104 -0.09 6.57 9.18
CA ARG A 104 -1.13 7.00 10.10
C ARG A 104 -1.28 5.95 11.20
N SER A 105 -1.03 6.35 12.44
CA SER A 105 -1.29 5.48 13.59
C SER A 105 -2.77 5.47 13.94
N LEU A 106 -3.26 4.36 14.49
CA LEU A 106 -4.58 4.29 15.11
C LEU A 106 -4.51 4.95 16.48
N ASN A 107 -5.48 5.82 16.79
CA ASN A 107 -5.58 6.43 18.12
C ASN A 107 -6.45 5.55 19.02
N ILE A 108 -5.94 4.38 19.39
CA ILE A 108 -6.65 3.38 20.22
C ILE A 108 -5.71 2.77 21.27
N PRO A 109 -6.25 2.30 22.41
CA PRO A 109 -5.45 1.57 23.39
C PRO A 109 -4.75 0.35 22.78
N GLY A 110 -3.50 0.12 23.22
CA GLY A 110 -2.70 -1.03 22.81
C GLY A 110 -2.07 -0.94 21.42
N VAL A 111 -2.14 0.20 20.72
CA VAL A 111 -1.54 0.37 19.38
C VAL A 111 -0.03 0.10 19.34
N ASP A 112 0.68 0.33 20.45
CA ASP A 112 2.13 0.07 20.57
C ASP A 112 2.46 -1.38 20.99
N THR A 113 1.45 -2.27 21.05
CA THR A 113 1.66 -3.67 21.42
C THR A 113 2.49 -4.39 20.36
N LYS A 114 3.49 -5.17 20.78
CA LYS A 114 4.31 -5.99 19.86
C LYS A 114 3.44 -6.85 18.94
N GLY A 115 3.69 -6.77 17.64
CA GLY A 115 2.94 -7.45 16.59
C GLY A 115 1.91 -6.55 15.89
N VAL A 116 1.67 -5.34 16.40
CA VAL A 116 1.07 -4.26 15.62
C VAL A 116 2.17 -3.60 14.80
N ILE A 117 1.97 -3.53 13.49
CA ILE A 117 2.91 -2.91 12.54
C ILE A 117 2.14 -2.04 11.58
N SER A 118 2.77 -0.96 11.10
CA SER A 118 2.14 -0.14 10.07
C SER A 118 2.18 -0.85 8.71
N ALA A 119 1.19 -0.56 7.85
CA ALA A 119 1.22 -1.05 6.47
C ALA A 119 2.49 -0.60 5.75
N THR A 120 2.96 0.63 5.99
CA THR A 120 4.19 1.16 5.39
C THR A 120 5.43 0.36 5.80
N ASP A 121 5.53 -0.06 7.07
CA ASP A 121 6.67 -0.89 7.53
C ASP A 121 6.59 -2.29 6.94
N PHE A 122 5.40 -2.91 6.89
CA PHE A 122 5.25 -4.23 6.30
C PHE A 122 5.54 -4.24 4.80
N VAL A 123 5.06 -3.21 4.08
CA VAL A 123 5.37 -2.98 2.67
C VAL A 123 6.85 -2.75 2.47
N GLY A 124 7.46 -1.91 3.31
CA GLY A 124 8.89 -1.64 3.24
C GLY A 124 9.73 -2.88 3.50
N TRP A 125 9.30 -3.77 4.40
CA TRP A 125 9.96 -5.02 4.70
C TRP A 125 10.00 -5.94 3.48
N TYR A 126 8.85 -6.21 2.83
CA TYR A 126 8.85 -7.11 1.69
C TYR A 126 9.46 -6.49 0.41
N ASN A 127 9.55 -5.17 0.32
CA ASN A 127 10.19 -4.43 -0.79
C ASN A 127 11.64 -4.01 -0.49
N ALA A 128 12.26 -4.52 0.58
CA ALA A 128 13.65 -4.23 0.96
C ALA A 128 13.98 -2.73 1.08
N VAL A 129 13.10 -1.94 1.70
CA VAL A 129 13.39 -0.54 2.04
C VAL A 129 14.52 -0.49 3.07
N PRO A 130 15.60 0.29 2.84
CA PRO A 130 16.70 0.38 3.78
C PRO A 130 16.24 0.87 5.17
N GLY A 131 16.68 0.17 6.23
CA GLY A 131 16.40 0.55 7.62
C GLY A 131 15.01 0.16 8.13
N VAL A 132 14.18 -0.52 7.34
CA VAL A 132 12.90 -1.07 7.82
C VAL A 132 13.13 -2.35 8.64
N ASN A 133 12.34 -2.51 9.70
CA ASN A 133 12.44 -3.64 10.61
C ASN A 133 12.01 -4.96 9.94
N ASP A 134 12.72 -6.05 10.26
CA ASP A 134 12.34 -7.39 9.84
C ASP A 134 11.02 -7.84 10.50
N CYS A 135 10.02 -8.17 9.67
CA CYS A 135 8.73 -8.69 10.11
C CYS A 135 8.65 -10.23 10.08
N GLY A 136 9.71 -10.95 9.66
CA GLY A 136 9.67 -12.38 9.40
C GLY A 136 9.26 -13.22 10.62
N LYS A 137 9.76 -12.89 11.81
CA LYS A 137 9.38 -13.55 13.08
C LYS A 137 7.90 -13.32 13.44
N LEU A 138 7.35 -12.15 13.11
CA LEU A 138 5.94 -11.85 13.38
C LEU A 138 5.05 -12.67 12.45
N VAL A 139 5.38 -12.71 11.15
CA VAL A 139 4.63 -13.47 10.15
C VAL A 139 4.65 -14.98 10.44
N SER A 140 5.85 -15.55 10.61
CA SER A 140 6.01 -16.99 10.82
C SER A 140 5.40 -17.51 12.12
N GLY A 141 5.26 -16.64 13.13
CA GLY A 141 4.62 -16.98 14.41
C GLY A 141 3.10 -16.81 14.43
N ALA A 142 2.51 -16.16 13.41
CA ALA A 142 1.08 -15.86 13.38
C ALA A 142 0.24 -17.01 12.81
N LYS A 143 -0.95 -17.22 13.39
CA LYS A 143 -2.01 -18.06 12.82
C LYS A 143 -3.07 -17.25 12.07
N SER A 144 -3.19 -15.97 12.42
CA SER A 144 -4.13 -15.05 11.79
C SER A 144 -3.49 -13.66 11.69
N ALA A 145 -3.90 -12.90 10.68
CA ALA A 145 -3.48 -11.51 10.48
C ALA A 145 -4.70 -10.60 10.33
N VAL A 146 -4.62 -9.39 10.86
CA VAL A 146 -5.66 -8.36 10.69
C VAL A 146 -5.06 -7.15 10.00
N VAL A 147 -5.67 -6.73 8.90
CA VAL A 147 -5.30 -5.56 8.10
C VAL A 147 -6.43 -4.54 8.20
N ILE A 148 -6.14 -3.38 8.77
CA ILE A 148 -7.13 -2.30 8.94
C ILE A 148 -7.10 -1.37 7.72
N GLY A 149 -8.17 -1.43 6.92
CA GLY A 149 -8.40 -0.62 5.73
C GLY A 149 -9.01 -1.43 4.57
N ASN A 150 -9.79 -0.77 3.71
CA ASN A 150 -10.27 -1.35 2.45
C ASN A 150 -9.74 -0.56 1.24
N GLY A 151 -8.42 -0.43 1.11
CA GLY A 151 -7.76 0.14 -0.07
C GLY A 151 -6.81 -0.88 -0.70
N ASN A 152 -6.21 -0.54 -1.85
CA ASN A 152 -5.32 -1.47 -2.57
C ASN A 152 -4.16 -1.98 -1.71
N VAL A 153 -3.52 -1.14 -0.92
CA VAL A 153 -2.43 -1.57 -0.01
C VAL A 153 -2.89 -2.66 0.95
N ALA A 154 -4.13 -2.60 1.44
CA ALA A 154 -4.65 -3.64 2.32
C ALA A 154 -4.85 -4.98 1.56
N LEU A 155 -5.27 -4.91 0.30
CA LEU A 155 -5.38 -6.07 -0.57
C LEU A 155 -4.00 -6.63 -0.94
N ASP A 156 -3.01 -5.78 -1.23
CA ASP A 156 -1.63 -6.21 -1.53
C ASP A 156 -1.04 -6.98 -0.35
N ILE A 157 -1.19 -6.46 0.87
CA ILE A 157 -0.75 -7.14 2.10
C ILE A 157 -1.45 -8.49 2.26
N ALA A 158 -2.78 -8.51 2.12
CA ALA A 158 -3.55 -9.74 2.25
C ALA A 158 -3.17 -10.78 1.17
N ARG A 159 -2.97 -10.33 -0.07
CA ARG A 159 -2.60 -11.15 -1.21
C ARG A 159 -1.22 -11.77 -1.00
N LEU A 160 -0.20 -10.98 -0.63
CA LEU A 160 1.15 -11.51 -0.39
C LEU A 160 1.22 -12.45 0.82
N LEU A 161 0.50 -12.16 1.91
CA LEU A 161 0.37 -13.08 3.05
C LEU A 161 -0.25 -14.42 2.64
N ALA A 162 -1.15 -14.39 1.66
CA ALA A 162 -1.89 -15.56 1.18
C ALA A 162 -1.16 -16.37 0.11
N LYS A 163 -0.10 -15.85 -0.54
CA LYS A 163 0.58 -16.55 -1.64
C LYS A 163 1.40 -17.75 -1.22
N THR A 164 1.53 -18.73 -2.12
CA THR A 164 2.44 -19.88 -2.02
C THR A 164 3.88 -19.50 -2.34
N GLU A 165 4.83 -20.41 -2.06
CA GLU A 165 6.23 -20.24 -2.45
C GLU A 165 6.38 -20.09 -3.98
N SER A 166 5.65 -20.88 -4.77
CA SER A 166 5.67 -20.82 -6.23
C SER A 166 5.15 -19.48 -6.76
N GLU A 167 4.05 -18.96 -6.20
CA GLU A 167 3.52 -17.66 -6.57
C GLU A 167 4.49 -16.51 -6.23
N LEU A 168 5.19 -16.59 -5.10
CA LEU A 168 6.16 -15.58 -4.66
C LEU A 168 7.48 -15.63 -5.44
N ALA A 169 7.92 -16.81 -5.87
CA ALA A 169 9.16 -16.99 -6.64
C ALA A 169 9.14 -16.28 -8.01
N GLN A 170 7.97 -15.93 -8.53
CA GLN A 170 7.79 -15.20 -9.80
C GLN A 170 7.77 -13.67 -9.63
N THR A 171 8.11 -13.16 -8.46
CA THR A 171 8.01 -11.75 -8.09
C THR A 171 9.39 -11.16 -7.80
N ASP A 172 9.50 -9.84 -7.63
CA ASP A 172 10.73 -9.18 -7.19
C ASP A 172 10.77 -8.94 -5.66
N ILE A 173 10.07 -9.77 -4.88
CA ILE A 173 10.03 -9.69 -3.41
C ILE A 173 11.42 -9.91 -2.81
N ASP A 174 11.70 -9.26 -1.68
CA ASP A 174 12.88 -9.59 -0.87
C ASP A 174 12.92 -11.10 -0.55
N PRO A 175 14.02 -11.82 -0.82
CA PRO A 175 14.08 -13.26 -0.62
C PRO A 175 13.81 -13.71 0.83
N HIS A 176 14.25 -12.94 1.84
CA HIS A 176 14.02 -13.28 3.24
C HIS A 176 12.55 -13.05 3.63
N ALA A 177 11.94 -11.98 3.11
CA ALA A 177 10.51 -11.74 3.29
C ALA A 177 9.68 -12.82 2.59
N GLY A 178 10.00 -13.16 1.33
CA GLY A 178 9.34 -14.22 0.56
C GLY A 178 9.40 -15.57 1.27
N GLN A 179 10.57 -15.96 1.80
CA GLN A 179 10.71 -17.19 2.58
C GLN A 179 9.86 -17.16 3.86
N SER A 180 9.80 -16.02 4.55
CA SER A 180 8.99 -15.85 5.77
C SER A 180 7.49 -15.96 5.49
N LEU A 181 7.02 -15.40 4.36
CA LEU A 181 5.63 -15.51 3.90
C LEU A 181 5.28 -16.94 3.49
N ALA A 182 6.18 -17.62 2.76
CA ALA A 182 5.99 -19.01 2.31
C ALA A 182 5.88 -19.99 3.50
N MET A 183 6.72 -19.82 4.53
CA MET A 183 6.69 -20.65 5.74
C MET A 183 5.59 -20.26 6.75
N SER A 184 4.82 -19.22 6.45
CA SER A 184 3.74 -18.74 7.32
C SER A 184 2.69 -19.82 7.56
N LYS A 185 2.18 -19.89 8.80
CA LYS A 185 1.08 -20.76 9.22
C LYS A 185 -0.25 -20.03 9.32
N ILE A 186 -0.34 -18.85 8.72
CA ILE A 186 -1.57 -18.06 8.68
C ILE A 186 -2.66 -18.85 7.95
N GLN A 187 -3.82 -18.93 8.58
CA GLN A 187 -5.03 -19.57 8.03
C GLN A 187 -6.15 -18.55 7.79
N ASP A 188 -6.11 -17.42 8.49
CA ASP A 188 -7.14 -16.39 8.42
C ASP A 188 -6.51 -15.00 8.31
N ILE A 189 -6.89 -14.28 7.26
CA ILE A 189 -6.48 -12.90 7.02
C ILE A 189 -7.76 -12.06 7.01
N TYR A 190 -7.86 -11.10 7.92
CA TYR A 190 -9.03 -10.22 8.04
C TYR A 190 -8.70 -8.84 7.49
N VAL A 191 -9.31 -8.45 6.38
CA VAL A 191 -9.22 -7.11 5.81
C VAL A 191 -10.47 -6.34 6.23
N ILE A 192 -10.31 -5.40 7.16
CA ILE A 192 -11.45 -4.76 7.83
C ILE A 192 -11.52 -3.28 7.49
N GLY A 193 -12.68 -2.80 7.07
CA GLY A 193 -12.92 -1.36 7.02
C GLY A 193 -14.18 -0.91 7.74
N ARG A 194 -14.11 0.37 8.13
CA ARG A 194 -15.11 1.04 8.95
C ARG A 194 -16.43 1.34 8.25
N ARG A 195 -16.48 1.28 6.92
CA ARG A 195 -17.67 1.56 6.08
C ARG A 195 -18.08 0.32 5.30
N GLY A 196 -19.11 0.43 4.49
CA GLY A 196 -19.65 -0.66 3.68
C GLY A 196 -18.83 -0.96 2.43
N PRO A 197 -19.20 -2.03 1.70
CA PRO A 197 -18.52 -2.44 0.46
C PRO A 197 -18.60 -1.39 -0.65
N VAL A 198 -19.65 -0.56 -0.67
CA VAL A 198 -19.79 0.56 -1.61
C VAL A 198 -18.72 1.63 -1.39
N GLU A 199 -18.37 1.92 -0.14
CA GLU A 199 -17.37 2.96 0.19
C GLU A 199 -15.93 2.46 0.15
N ALA A 200 -15.70 1.19 -0.15
CA ALA A 200 -14.37 0.61 -0.25
C ALA A 200 -13.56 1.25 -1.39
N ASN A 201 -12.27 1.48 -1.14
CA ASN A 201 -11.36 2.21 -2.04
C ASN A 201 -10.43 1.29 -2.83
N PHE A 202 -10.62 -0.03 -2.79
CA PHE A 202 -9.91 -0.91 -3.70
C PHE A 202 -10.43 -0.77 -5.13
N SER A 203 -9.55 -0.97 -6.11
CA SER A 203 -9.94 -1.07 -7.51
C SER A 203 -10.23 -2.50 -7.93
N PHE A 204 -10.88 -2.62 -9.08
CA PHE A 204 -11.37 -3.88 -9.60
C PHE A 204 -10.26 -4.91 -9.85
N PRO A 205 -9.13 -4.58 -10.52
CA PRO A 205 -8.07 -5.57 -10.75
C PRO A 205 -7.56 -6.17 -9.44
N GLU A 206 -7.24 -5.33 -8.46
CA GLU A 206 -6.66 -5.72 -7.18
C GLU A 206 -7.63 -6.55 -6.34
N LEU A 207 -8.93 -6.26 -6.40
CA LEU A 207 -9.94 -7.10 -5.75
C LEU A 207 -10.09 -8.45 -6.45
N SER A 208 -10.09 -8.47 -7.79
CA SER A 208 -10.33 -9.69 -8.56
C SER A 208 -9.21 -10.71 -8.37
N GLU A 209 -7.96 -10.25 -8.24
CA GLU A 209 -6.78 -11.09 -7.99
C GLU A 209 -6.91 -11.99 -6.75
N LEU A 210 -7.73 -11.62 -5.75
CA LEU A 210 -7.97 -12.49 -4.59
C LEU A 210 -8.65 -13.81 -4.95
N GLY A 211 -9.43 -13.84 -6.04
CA GLY A 211 -10.09 -15.05 -6.53
C GLY A 211 -9.12 -16.06 -7.14
N ASP A 212 -7.96 -15.60 -7.60
CA ASP A 212 -6.99 -16.40 -8.37
C ASP A 212 -5.88 -17.02 -7.51
N LEU A 213 -5.81 -16.69 -6.21
CA LEU A 213 -4.77 -17.16 -5.30
C LEU A 213 -4.78 -18.68 -5.13
N GLU A 214 -3.64 -19.36 -5.26
CA GLU A 214 -3.59 -20.84 -5.25
C GLU A 214 -4.13 -21.45 -3.94
N ARG A 215 -3.66 -20.95 -2.80
CA ARG A 215 -3.97 -21.51 -1.47
C ARG A 215 -4.99 -20.71 -0.66
N ALA A 216 -5.54 -19.63 -1.21
CA ALA A 216 -6.48 -18.76 -0.51
C ALA A 216 -7.80 -18.57 -1.25
N GLU A 217 -8.86 -18.43 -0.45
CA GLU A 217 -10.21 -18.12 -0.92
C GLU A 217 -10.73 -16.86 -0.19
N PRO A 218 -11.37 -15.93 -0.92
CA PRO A 218 -12.00 -14.76 -0.31
C PRO A 218 -13.32 -15.16 0.37
N VAL A 219 -13.58 -14.57 1.53
CA VAL A 219 -14.80 -14.79 2.32
C VAL A 219 -15.49 -13.45 2.55
N VAL A 220 -16.76 -13.36 2.15
CA VAL A 220 -17.58 -12.14 2.27
C VAL A 220 -18.98 -12.52 2.72
N ASP A 221 -19.54 -11.76 3.68
CA ASP A 221 -20.92 -11.96 4.12
C ASP A 221 -21.92 -11.48 3.07
N LYS A 222 -22.88 -12.36 2.73
CA LYS A 222 -23.99 -12.10 1.78
C LYS A 222 -24.90 -10.96 2.23
N GLY A 223 -24.99 -10.69 3.53
CA GLY A 223 -25.86 -9.66 4.10
C GLY A 223 -25.38 -8.22 3.90
N LEU A 224 -24.19 -8.01 3.31
CA LEU A 224 -23.56 -6.69 3.23
C LEU A 224 -23.87 -5.91 1.95
N PHE A 225 -24.58 -6.51 0.99
CA PHE A 225 -24.83 -5.92 -0.31
C PHE A 225 -26.14 -5.12 -0.34
N PRO A 226 -26.12 -3.83 -0.70
CA PRO A 226 -27.34 -3.05 -0.87
C PRO A 226 -28.11 -3.50 -2.13
N ALA A 227 -29.43 -3.30 -2.14
CA ALA A 227 -30.27 -3.65 -3.28
C ALA A 227 -29.94 -2.82 -4.55
N ASP A 228 -29.61 -1.53 -4.38
CA ASP A 228 -29.03 -0.69 -5.42
C ASP A 228 -28.16 0.44 -4.82
N ILE A 229 -27.41 1.13 -5.68
CA ILE A 229 -26.56 2.27 -5.30
C ILE A 229 -26.86 3.52 -6.14
N LYS A 230 -28.14 3.79 -6.43
CA LYS A 230 -28.57 4.89 -7.32
C LYS A 230 -28.13 6.28 -6.85
N GLU A 231 -27.90 6.46 -5.56
CA GLU A 231 -27.42 7.72 -4.97
C GLU A 231 -25.96 8.05 -5.37
N VAL A 232 -25.19 7.06 -5.82
CA VAL A 232 -23.83 7.26 -6.32
C VAL A 232 -23.89 7.81 -7.74
N ALA A 233 -23.24 8.96 -7.98
CA ALA A 233 -23.17 9.57 -9.30
C ALA A 233 -22.29 8.78 -10.30
N GLU A 234 -22.61 8.88 -11.59
CA GLU A 234 -21.73 8.43 -12.68
C GLU A 234 -20.52 9.38 -12.83
N PRO A 235 -19.31 8.88 -13.19
CA PRO A 235 -18.97 7.50 -13.56
C PRO A 235 -18.57 6.59 -12.38
N MET A 236 -18.62 7.11 -11.15
CA MET A 236 -18.18 6.37 -9.96
C MET A 236 -19.06 5.15 -9.70
N ARG A 237 -20.37 5.26 -9.94
CA ARG A 237 -21.32 4.17 -9.78
C ARG A 237 -20.91 2.91 -10.53
N LYS A 238 -20.60 2.99 -11.83
CA LYS A 238 -20.12 1.84 -12.63
C LYS A 238 -18.89 1.15 -12.03
N LYS A 239 -17.94 1.92 -11.49
CA LYS A 239 -16.76 1.35 -10.82
C LYS A 239 -17.16 0.58 -9.57
N LYS A 240 -18.08 1.14 -8.77
CA LYS A 240 -18.59 0.51 -7.55
C LYS A 240 -19.43 -0.73 -7.85
N GLU A 241 -20.35 -0.68 -8.81
CA GLU A 241 -21.12 -1.83 -9.27
C GLU A 241 -20.22 -3.00 -9.70
N ARG A 242 -19.14 -2.70 -10.42
CA ARG A 242 -18.18 -3.72 -10.84
C ARG A 242 -17.48 -4.38 -9.65
N ASN A 243 -17.08 -3.61 -8.65
CA ASN A 243 -16.50 -4.15 -7.42
C ASN A 243 -17.51 -4.96 -6.61
N LEU A 244 -18.76 -4.49 -6.50
CA LEU A 244 -19.83 -5.19 -5.78
C LEU A 244 -20.10 -6.56 -6.39
N ARG A 245 -20.16 -6.67 -7.73
CA ARG A 245 -20.34 -7.96 -8.41
C ARG A 245 -19.25 -9.00 -8.06
N ILE A 246 -18.00 -8.56 -7.88
CA ILE A 246 -16.90 -9.44 -7.46
C ILE A 246 -17.07 -9.85 -5.99
N LEU A 247 -17.42 -8.92 -5.11
CA LEU A 247 -17.68 -9.27 -3.71
C LEU A 247 -18.89 -10.22 -3.58
N GLU A 248 -19.94 -9.99 -4.36
CA GLU A 248 -21.11 -10.88 -4.44
C GLU A 248 -20.72 -12.27 -4.93
N SER A 249 -19.88 -12.38 -5.96
CA SER A 249 -19.40 -13.68 -6.43
C SER A 249 -18.57 -14.40 -5.37
N PHE A 250 -17.72 -13.68 -4.62
CA PHE A 250 -16.98 -14.24 -3.50
C PHE A 250 -17.90 -14.75 -2.38
N SER A 251 -18.99 -14.03 -2.08
CA SER A 251 -19.95 -14.45 -1.06
C SER A 251 -20.67 -15.77 -1.41
N GLN A 252 -20.68 -16.16 -2.68
CA GLN A 252 -21.31 -17.39 -3.16
C GLN A 252 -20.35 -18.59 -3.18
N LEU A 253 -19.05 -18.38 -2.97
CA LEU A 253 -18.07 -19.47 -2.92
C LEU A 253 -18.30 -20.36 -1.70
N GLU A 254 -18.14 -21.67 -1.90
CA GLU A 254 -18.06 -22.61 -0.79
C GLU A 254 -16.73 -22.44 -0.05
N THR A 255 -16.79 -22.16 1.25
CA THR A 255 -15.60 -22.03 2.09
C THR A 255 -15.09 -23.38 2.59
N GLY A 256 -13.79 -23.47 2.86
CA GLY A 256 -13.09 -24.65 3.38
C GLY A 256 -12.42 -25.50 2.30
N ARG A 257 -12.37 -25.03 1.04
CA ARG A 257 -11.70 -25.75 -0.06
C ARG A 257 -10.19 -25.48 -0.07
N LYS A 258 -9.80 -24.27 0.31
CA LYS A 258 -8.40 -23.84 0.40
C LYS A 258 -7.96 -23.69 1.86
N SER A 259 -6.65 -23.71 2.09
CA SER A 259 -6.07 -23.70 3.44
C SER A 259 -6.05 -22.33 4.12
N VAL A 260 -6.21 -21.25 3.35
CA VAL A 260 -6.21 -19.87 3.83
C VAL A 260 -7.51 -19.17 3.43
N ARG A 261 -8.08 -18.39 4.35
CA ARG A 261 -9.27 -17.57 4.13
C ARG A 261 -8.94 -16.09 4.23
N VAL A 262 -9.34 -15.32 3.23
CA VAL A 262 -9.21 -13.85 3.22
C VAL A 262 -10.60 -13.25 3.48
N HIS A 263 -10.87 -12.91 4.73
CA HIS A 263 -12.14 -12.33 5.18
C HIS A 263 -12.17 -10.84 4.84
N LEU A 264 -13.11 -10.42 4.00
CA LEU A 264 -13.37 -9.00 3.72
C LEU A 264 -14.51 -8.53 4.63
N LEU A 265 -14.16 -7.86 5.71
CA LEU A 265 -15.11 -7.36 6.71
C LEU A 265 -15.35 -5.87 6.53
N PHE A 266 -16.61 -5.47 6.67
CA PHE A 266 -17.07 -4.11 6.49
C PHE A 266 -17.83 -3.64 7.72
N CYS A 267 -18.06 -2.33 7.80
CA CYS A 267 -18.82 -1.71 8.88
C CYS A 267 -18.27 -2.03 10.28
N ALA A 268 -16.94 -2.05 10.44
CA ALA A 268 -16.31 -2.29 11.74
C ALA A 268 -15.10 -1.38 11.98
N SER A 269 -14.97 -0.82 13.18
CA SER A 269 -13.82 0.01 13.59
C SER A 269 -13.08 -0.61 14.78
N PRO A 270 -11.74 -0.53 14.81
CA PRO A 270 -10.98 -1.06 15.93
C PRO A 270 -11.20 -0.19 17.17
N LEU A 271 -11.45 -0.83 18.32
CA LEU A 271 -11.61 -0.18 19.62
C LEU A 271 -10.34 -0.23 20.44
N GLN A 272 -9.71 -1.39 20.54
CA GLN A 272 -8.45 -1.58 21.24
C GLN A 272 -7.72 -2.82 20.71
N ILE A 273 -6.41 -2.79 20.80
CA ILE A 273 -5.58 -3.97 20.60
C ILE A 273 -5.51 -4.74 21.92
N VAL A 274 -5.79 -6.04 21.87
CA VAL A 274 -5.78 -6.91 23.05
C VAL A 274 -4.44 -7.65 23.14
N GLY A 275 -3.80 -7.55 24.30
CA GLY A 275 -2.54 -8.23 24.61
C GLY A 275 -1.61 -7.37 25.45
N ARG A 276 -0.83 -7.98 26.36
CA ARG A 276 0.12 -7.25 27.23
C ARG A 276 1.55 -7.26 26.71
N LYS A 277 2.04 -8.42 26.28
CA LYS A 277 3.43 -8.59 25.76
C LYS A 277 3.48 -8.67 24.23
N GLN A 278 2.38 -9.12 23.62
CA GLN A 278 2.20 -9.28 22.19
C GLN A 278 0.70 -9.25 21.89
N VAL A 279 0.34 -8.86 20.66
CA VAL A 279 -1.04 -8.89 20.20
C VAL A 279 -1.57 -10.33 20.22
N ILE A 280 -2.76 -10.49 20.77
CA ILE A 280 -3.52 -11.76 20.74
C ILE A 280 -4.90 -11.59 20.13
N GLY A 281 -5.34 -10.35 19.92
CA GLY A 281 -6.63 -10.03 19.32
C GLY A 281 -6.84 -8.53 19.16
N ILE A 282 -7.98 -8.18 18.61
CA ILE A 282 -8.44 -6.80 18.44
C ILE A 282 -9.94 -6.76 18.72
N ASP A 283 -10.34 -5.84 19.58
CA ASP A 283 -11.77 -5.59 19.81
C ASP A 283 -12.27 -4.61 18.77
N MET A 284 -13.46 -4.89 18.25
CA MET A 284 -14.06 -4.17 17.14
C MET A 284 -15.42 -3.64 17.56
N MET A 285 -15.76 -2.45 17.08
CA MET A 285 -17.07 -1.84 17.18
C MET A 285 -17.79 -1.96 15.85
N GLN A 286 -19.03 -2.41 15.87
CA GLN A 286 -19.89 -2.41 14.71
C GLN A 286 -20.32 -0.98 14.37
N ASN A 287 -20.35 -0.70 13.08
CA ASN A 287 -20.80 0.55 12.51
C ASN A 287 -22.03 0.33 11.63
N GLU A 288 -22.75 1.43 11.40
CA GLU A 288 -23.65 1.60 10.27
C GLU A 288 -23.10 2.68 9.34
N VAL A 289 -23.53 2.67 8.08
CA VAL A 289 -23.17 3.73 7.12
C VAL A 289 -24.34 4.70 7.00
N VAL A 290 -24.11 5.96 7.39
CA VAL A 290 -25.10 7.04 7.26
C VAL A 290 -24.48 8.18 6.46
N GLY A 291 -25.05 8.46 5.28
CA GLY A 291 -24.52 9.50 4.38
C GLY A 291 -23.08 9.25 3.93
N GLY A 292 -22.70 7.98 3.71
CA GLY A 292 -21.33 7.58 3.33
C GLY A 292 -20.29 7.69 4.45
N GLN A 293 -20.71 7.97 5.69
CA GLN A 293 -19.87 8.01 6.88
C GLN A 293 -20.17 6.84 7.81
N ALA A 294 -19.13 6.35 8.49
CA ALA A 294 -19.26 5.31 9.50
C ALA A 294 -19.77 5.92 10.82
N LYS A 295 -20.86 5.36 11.37
CA LYS A 295 -21.36 5.71 12.70
C LYS A 295 -21.36 4.48 13.60
N PRO A 296 -20.81 4.58 14.83
CA PRO A 296 -20.91 3.52 15.84
C PRO A 296 -22.34 3.09 16.12
N THR A 297 -22.60 1.79 16.16
CA THR A 297 -23.88 1.25 16.64
C THR A 297 -23.90 1.02 18.16
N GLY A 298 -22.73 1.08 18.80
CA GLY A 298 -22.54 0.74 20.21
C GLY A 298 -22.52 -0.76 20.51
N ARG A 299 -22.46 -1.60 19.47
CA ARG A 299 -22.31 -3.06 19.55
C ARG A 299 -20.93 -3.52 19.14
#